data_AF-A0A9J5XKU6-F1
#
_entry.id   AF-A0A9J5XKU6-F1
#
_cell.length_a   1.000
_cell.length_b   1.000
_cell.length_c   1.000
_cell.angle_alpha   90.00
_cell.angle_beta   90.00
_cell.angle_gamma   90.00
#
_symmetry.space_group_name_H-M   'P 1'
#
loop_
_entity.id
_entity.type
_entity.pdbx_description
1 polymer ?
#
loop_
_entity_poly.entity_id
_entity_poly.type
_entity_poly.pdbx_seq_one_letter_code
_entity_poly.pdbx_strand_id
1 'polypeptide(L)'
;MSMAEDSQAELAMDYDRSKEIKAFDDTKAELTLGTAKHTDPSFLTIVLQDQSGRLQVMRDNQLVDVTPIQHGLIVNIGDLVQILSNDKFVSTNHRVVEKKDRTKDFSGMLLQWVKLAMDYDPSDEKKAIDDAKAGVKGLVDSGIVEIPRIFIRPPHELAEELNMCKSTLQVPVVDLSGIHVEDGRKKIVDEIREASEKWGLFQLINHGIPSSVLEGMIDGTRKFHEQDVEVKKEYYSSDPTARKVRYDSNLHVFKTKGLTANWKDTLYISELVSGYIEPEEIPEVCRKTSLEYINHVVKLEDILLGLLSEALGLKTNHLKATECDKKQLMVCHYYPACPQPELTLGTEKHTDPVFLTIVLQDQSGGLQVMCDNQWADVTPIEHGLVVNIGDLLQIVSNDKFVSAIHRVVAKKVGPRISVVCFFNGVSTPPKLYGPIKELISEENPPLYKDFPLVDYVTKFFSKPLDKTGLDLFRL
;
A
#
# COMPACT_ATOMS: atom_id res chain seq x y z
N MET A 1 38.80 16.55 29.24
CA MET A 1 40.13 15.89 29.11
C MET A 1 40.08 14.65 29.97
N SER A 2 40.35 13.42 29.56
CA SER A 2 40.62 12.72 28.30
C SER A 2 40.54 11.23 28.71
N MET A 3 39.81 10.38 27.97
CA MET A 3 40.32 9.28 27.12
C MET A 3 41.21 8.25 27.87
N ALA A 4 41.07 6.93 27.70
CA ALA A 4 40.44 6.12 26.66
C ALA A 4 40.36 4.63 27.07
N GLU A 5 39.46 3.89 26.39
CA GLU A 5 39.57 2.48 25.88
C GLU A 5 39.76 1.34 26.90
N ASP A 6 39.17 0.14 26.80
CA ASP A 6 38.73 -0.63 25.63
C ASP A 6 37.87 -1.87 26.02
N SER A 7 37.35 -2.54 24.97
CA SER A 7 36.80 -3.91 24.86
C SER A 7 35.28 -4.11 24.76
N GLN A 8 34.83 -4.08 23.50
CA GLN A 8 33.68 -4.82 22.98
C GLN A 8 34.02 -6.29 22.75
N ALA A 9 33.02 -7.17 22.81
CA ALA A 9 33.06 -8.50 22.20
C ALA A 9 31.71 -8.82 21.52
N GLU A 10 31.72 -8.78 20.19
CA GLU A 10 30.67 -9.28 19.30
C GLU A 10 30.73 -10.81 19.19
N LEU A 11 29.56 -11.46 19.20
CA LEU A 11 29.40 -12.86 18.79
C LEU A 11 28.88 -12.88 17.35
N ALA A 12 29.79 -13.04 16.39
CA ALA A 12 29.47 -13.36 15.00
C ALA A 12 29.31 -14.87 14.84
N MET A 13 28.13 -15.33 14.38
CA MET A 13 27.95 -16.66 13.82
C MET A 13 28.29 -16.61 12.33
N ASP A 14 29.39 -17.26 11.97
CA ASP A 14 29.91 -17.33 10.61
C ASP A 14 29.06 -18.31 9.77
N TYR A 15 28.35 -17.80 8.75
CA TYR A 15 27.54 -18.58 7.81
C TYR A 15 28.34 -18.79 6.51
N ASP A 16 28.84 -20.01 6.33
CA ASP A 16 29.73 -20.39 5.22
C ASP A 16 28.96 -20.61 3.90
N ARG A 17 28.90 -19.57 3.05
CA ARG A 17 28.34 -19.57 1.69
C ARG A 17 29.09 -20.45 0.68
N SER A 18 30.25 -21.00 1.00
CA SER A 18 31.05 -21.78 0.05
C SER A 18 30.43 -23.13 -0.34
N LYS A 19 29.51 -23.65 0.50
CA LYS A 19 28.86 -24.95 0.28
C LYS A 19 27.73 -24.91 -0.74
N GLU A 20 27.07 -23.77 -0.95
CA GLU A 20 26.05 -23.61 -2.01
C GLU A 20 26.69 -23.40 -3.39
N ILE A 21 27.87 -22.77 -3.44
CA ILE A 21 28.62 -22.51 -4.69
C ILE A 21 28.97 -23.82 -5.39
N LYS A 22 29.28 -24.89 -4.64
CA LYS A 22 29.63 -26.18 -5.22
C LYS A 22 28.40 -26.95 -5.77
N ALA A 23 27.20 -26.66 -5.27
CA ALA A 23 25.96 -27.28 -5.78
C ALA A 23 25.47 -26.65 -7.10
N PHE A 24 25.88 -25.42 -7.39
CA PHE A 24 25.46 -24.68 -8.58
C PHE A 24 26.34 -24.92 -9.82
N ASP A 25 27.63 -25.23 -9.63
CA ASP A 25 28.56 -25.47 -10.74
C ASP A 25 28.33 -26.84 -11.44
N ASP A 26 27.76 -27.81 -10.73
CA ASP A 26 27.53 -29.18 -11.22
C ASP A 26 26.28 -29.32 -12.13
N THR A 27 25.47 -28.27 -12.32
CA THR A 27 24.24 -28.28 -13.14
C THR A 27 24.37 -27.55 -14.49
N LYS A 28 25.57 -27.53 -15.06
CA LYS A 28 25.87 -26.98 -16.40
C LYS A 28 25.35 -27.84 -17.57
N ALA A 29 24.11 -28.32 -17.48
CA ALA A 29 23.39 -28.93 -18.59
C ALA A 29 22.49 -27.87 -19.26
N GLU A 30 22.65 -27.73 -20.57
CA GLU A 30 22.06 -26.71 -21.46
C GLU A 30 20.60 -26.31 -21.13
N LEU A 31 20.41 -25.11 -20.56
CA LEU A 31 19.11 -24.44 -20.44
C LEU A 31 18.77 -23.71 -21.76
N THR A 32 18.04 -24.38 -22.65
CA THR A 32 17.27 -23.71 -23.71
C THR A 32 16.00 -23.11 -23.12
N LEU A 33 15.82 -21.79 -23.17
CA LEU A 33 14.56 -21.11 -22.82
C LEU A 33 13.43 -21.59 -23.75
N GLY A 34 12.44 -22.22 -23.13
CA GLY A 34 11.25 -22.85 -23.70
C GLY A 34 10.60 -23.71 -22.63
N THR A 35 9.33 -24.08 -22.77
CA THR A 35 8.71 -25.01 -21.79
C THR A 35 9.49 -26.32 -21.79
N ALA A 36 9.78 -26.88 -20.62
CA ALA A 36 10.32 -28.23 -20.54
C ALA A 36 9.37 -29.22 -21.23
N LYS A 37 9.92 -30.35 -21.68
CA LYS A 37 9.14 -31.42 -22.32
C LYS A 37 8.09 -31.90 -21.31
N HIS A 38 6.82 -31.88 -21.68
CA HIS A 38 5.74 -32.33 -20.81
C HIS A 38 4.61 -32.97 -21.62
N THR A 39 3.74 -33.66 -20.90
CA THR A 39 2.41 -34.08 -21.34
C THR A 39 1.35 -33.22 -20.65
N ASP A 40 0.13 -33.20 -21.20
CA ASP A 40 -0.98 -32.47 -20.58
C ASP A 40 -1.80 -33.42 -19.69
N PRO A 41 -2.09 -33.06 -18.43
CA PRO A 41 -2.90 -33.88 -17.53
C PRO A 41 -4.41 -33.86 -17.86
N SER A 42 -4.80 -33.36 -19.03
CA SER A 42 -6.17 -33.19 -19.49
C SER A 42 -6.64 -34.37 -20.37
N PHE A 43 -7.89 -34.32 -20.87
CA PHE A 43 -8.35 -35.25 -21.91
C PHE A 43 -7.82 -34.85 -23.31
N LEU A 44 -8.07 -33.59 -23.68
CA LEU A 44 -7.65 -32.99 -24.93
C LEU A 44 -7.25 -31.54 -24.65
N THR A 45 -6.17 -31.10 -25.28
CA THR A 45 -5.78 -29.68 -25.30
C THR A 45 -5.91 -29.17 -26.73
N ILE A 46 -6.68 -28.10 -26.94
CA ILE A 46 -6.86 -27.50 -28.26
C ILE A 46 -6.13 -26.16 -28.26
N VAL A 47 -5.13 -26.01 -29.14
CA VAL A 47 -4.29 -24.82 -29.23
C VAL A 47 -4.45 -24.18 -30.60
N LEU A 48 -4.68 -22.87 -30.63
CA LEU A 48 -4.53 -22.08 -31.83
C LEU A 48 -3.05 -21.73 -31.99
N GLN A 49 -2.38 -22.34 -32.96
CA GLN A 49 -0.97 -22.05 -33.23
C GLN A 49 -0.85 -20.75 -34.02
N ASP A 50 0.00 -19.83 -33.57
CA ASP A 50 0.42 -18.70 -34.39
C ASP A 50 1.32 -19.18 -35.55
N GLN A 51 1.54 -18.35 -36.57
CA GLN A 51 2.38 -18.74 -37.72
C GLN A 51 3.89 -18.83 -37.39
N SER A 52 4.28 -18.74 -36.12
CA SER A 52 5.68 -18.71 -35.71
C SER A 52 6.36 -20.09 -35.72
N GLY A 53 5.59 -21.18 -35.76
CA GLY A 53 6.12 -22.55 -35.88
C GLY A 53 6.95 -23.00 -34.69
N ARG A 54 6.55 -22.64 -33.47
CA ARG A 54 7.32 -22.87 -32.23
C ARG A 54 7.05 -24.19 -31.50
N LEU A 55 6.06 -24.97 -31.94
CA LEU A 55 5.66 -26.21 -31.27
C LEU A 55 6.47 -27.41 -31.78
N GLN A 56 7.05 -28.18 -30.87
CA GLN A 56 7.70 -29.45 -31.16
C GLN A 56 7.00 -30.59 -30.43
N VAL A 57 6.83 -31.72 -31.10
CA VAL A 57 6.28 -32.96 -30.54
C VAL A 57 7.30 -34.08 -30.63
N MET A 58 7.26 -35.01 -29.68
CA MET A 58 8.09 -36.20 -29.68
C MET A 58 7.48 -37.27 -30.58
N ARG A 59 8.26 -37.74 -31.56
CA ARG A 59 7.91 -38.87 -32.41
C ARG A 59 9.13 -39.74 -32.63
N ASP A 60 9.02 -41.04 -32.39
CA ASP A 60 10.13 -42.00 -32.54
C ASP A 60 11.41 -41.56 -31.81
N ASN A 61 11.23 -41.02 -30.59
CA ASN A 61 12.29 -40.49 -29.73
C ASN A 61 13.08 -39.29 -30.33
N GLN A 62 12.50 -38.62 -31.33
CA GLN A 62 13.01 -37.39 -31.93
C GLN A 62 11.99 -36.25 -31.80
N LEU A 63 12.50 -35.01 -31.64
CA LEU A 63 11.67 -33.82 -31.68
C LEU A 63 11.38 -33.45 -33.13
N VAL A 64 10.09 -33.33 -33.46
CA VAL A 64 9.62 -32.94 -34.77
C VAL A 64 8.85 -31.63 -34.64
N ASP A 65 9.19 -30.64 -35.48
CA ASP A 65 8.46 -29.38 -35.54
C ASP A 65 7.06 -29.59 -36.11
N VAL A 66 6.05 -29.03 -35.44
CA VAL A 66 4.67 -29.02 -35.94
C VAL A 66 4.52 -27.82 -36.87
N THR A 67 4.34 -28.12 -38.16
CA THR A 67 4.16 -27.10 -39.20
C THR A 67 2.82 -26.38 -38.99
N PRO A 68 2.81 -25.04 -38.83
CA PRO A 68 1.57 -24.29 -38.70
C PRO A 68 0.70 -24.42 -39.96
N ILE A 69 -0.58 -24.72 -39.75
CA ILE A 69 -1.59 -24.68 -40.81
C ILE A 69 -2.37 -23.38 -40.64
N GLN A 70 -2.49 -22.59 -41.70
CA GLN A 70 -3.21 -21.32 -41.66
C GLN A 70 -4.69 -21.57 -41.30
N HIS A 71 -5.18 -20.96 -40.21
CA HIS A 71 -6.50 -21.20 -39.61
C HIS A 71 -6.72 -22.64 -39.07
N GLY A 72 -5.66 -23.43 -38.92
CA GLY A 72 -5.73 -24.75 -38.32
C GLY A 72 -5.71 -24.70 -36.79
N LEU A 73 -6.40 -25.65 -36.17
CA LEU A 73 -6.29 -25.92 -34.73
C LEU A 73 -5.39 -27.12 -34.51
N ILE A 74 -4.56 -27.07 -33.47
CA ILE A 74 -3.81 -28.23 -32.98
C ILE A 74 -4.63 -28.89 -31.89
N VAL A 75 -4.83 -30.19 -32.01
CA VAL A 75 -5.47 -31.02 -30.99
C VAL A 75 -4.43 -31.96 -30.42
N ASN A 76 -4.07 -31.74 -29.16
CA ASN A 76 -3.20 -32.61 -28.39
C ASN A 76 -4.01 -33.60 -27.56
N ILE A 77 -3.58 -34.86 -27.53
CA ILE A 77 -4.17 -35.91 -26.69
C ILE A 77 -3.44 -35.89 -25.34
N GLY A 78 -4.21 -35.68 -24.27
CA GLY A 78 -3.69 -35.65 -22.90
C GLY A 78 -3.70 -37.02 -22.20
N ASP A 79 -3.12 -37.06 -21.01
CA ASP A 79 -2.83 -38.27 -20.24
C ASP A 79 -4.10 -39.07 -19.89
N LEU A 80 -5.22 -38.37 -19.66
CA LEU A 80 -6.49 -39.03 -19.29
C LEU A 80 -7.05 -39.89 -20.43
N VAL A 81 -6.87 -39.48 -21.69
CA VAL A 81 -7.32 -40.28 -22.84
C VAL A 81 -6.45 -41.51 -23.04
N GLN A 82 -5.14 -41.42 -22.79
CA GLN A 82 -4.26 -42.58 -22.83
C GLN A 82 -4.65 -43.63 -21.77
N ILE A 83 -4.87 -43.18 -20.53
CA ILE A 83 -5.27 -44.05 -19.42
C ILE A 83 -6.62 -44.73 -19.73
N LEU A 84 -7.64 -43.96 -20.13
CA LEU A 84 -9.00 -44.48 -20.34
C LEU A 84 -9.11 -45.36 -21.59
N SER A 85 -8.24 -45.16 -22.58
CA SER A 85 -8.22 -45.97 -23.79
C SER A 85 -7.38 -47.24 -23.65
N ASN A 86 -6.75 -47.46 -22.49
CA ASN A 86 -5.80 -48.54 -22.22
C ASN A 86 -4.69 -48.58 -23.28
N ASP A 87 -4.01 -47.43 -23.42
CA ASP A 87 -2.89 -47.18 -24.34
C ASP A 87 -3.20 -47.33 -25.84
N LYS A 88 -4.48 -47.36 -26.24
CA LYS A 88 -4.85 -47.30 -27.66
C LYS A 88 -4.58 -45.92 -28.28
N PHE A 89 -4.66 -44.86 -27.49
CA PHE A 89 -4.19 -43.53 -27.83
C PHE A 89 -3.03 -43.16 -26.92
N VAL A 90 -2.02 -42.49 -27.45
CA VAL A 90 -0.80 -42.14 -26.71
C VAL A 90 -0.77 -40.64 -26.50
N SER A 91 -0.56 -40.22 -25.25
CA SER A 91 -0.33 -38.82 -24.90
C SER A 91 0.94 -38.32 -25.58
N THR A 92 0.89 -37.11 -26.12
CA THR A 92 2.02 -36.58 -26.88
C THR A 92 2.89 -35.69 -26.01
N ASN A 93 4.13 -36.12 -25.79
CA ASN A 93 5.17 -35.29 -25.20
C ASN A 93 5.49 -34.14 -26.16
N HIS A 94 5.38 -32.91 -25.68
CA HIS A 94 5.59 -31.72 -26.51
C HIS A 94 6.30 -30.61 -25.74
N ARG A 95 6.78 -29.61 -26.48
CA ARG A 95 7.37 -28.37 -25.94
C ARG A 95 7.21 -27.22 -26.91
N VAL A 96 7.19 -26.00 -26.37
CA VAL A 96 7.30 -24.77 -27.16
C VAL A 96 8.72 -24.24 -27.05
N VAL A 97 9.37 -24.02 -28.20
CA VAL A 97 10.75 -23.52 -28.28
C VAL A 97 10.74 -22.04 -28.67
N GLU A 98 11.50 -21.22 -27.97
CA GLU A 98 11.78 -19.86 -28.43
C GLU A 98 12.88 -19.90 -29.51
N LYS A 99 12.63 -19.30 -30.68
CA LYS A 99 13.72 -19.07 -31.64
C LYS A 99 14.68 -18.07 -31.00
N LYS A 100 15.96 -18.45 -30.91
CA LYS A 100 17.06 -17.55 -30.55
C LYS A 100 17.08 -16.36 -31.52
N ASP A 101 16.46 -15.26 -31.13
CA ASP A 101 16.77 -13.97 -31.71
C ASP A 101 18.16 -13.59 -31.18
N ARG A 102 19.12 -13.37 -32.07
CA ARG A 102 20.54 -13.13 -31.72
C ARG A 102 20.79 -11.77 -31.04
N THR A 103 19.77 -11.17 -30.45
CA THR A 103 19.80 -9.82 -29.87
C THR A 103 19.31 -9.76 -28.41
N LYS A 104 18.95 -10.88 -27.77
CA LYS A 104 18.60 -10.89 -26.34
C LYS A 104 19.26 -12.04 -25.60
N ASP A 105 20.49 -11.82 -25.16
CA ASP A 105 21.20 -12.67 -24.21
C ASP A 105 20.61 -12.50 -22.80
N PHE A 106 19.54 -13.21 -22.51
CA PHE A 106 18.92 -13.21 -21.18
C PHE A 106 19.86 -13.78 -20.10
N SER A 107 20.83 -14.63 -20.45
CA SER A 107 21.79 -15.20 -19.50
C SER A 107 22.88 -14.20 -19.12
N GLY A 108 23.38 -13.45 -20.10
CA GLY A 108 24.26 -12.29 -19.91
C GLY A 108 23.55 -11.15 -19.21
N MET A 109 22.26 -10.89 -19.52
CA MET A 109 21.44 -9.95 -18.76
C MET A 109 21.24 -10.42 -17.32
N LEU A 110 20.92 -11.69 -17.04
CA LEU A 110 20.76 -12.16 -15.66
C LEU A 110 22.08 -12.08 -14.88
N LEU A 111 23.22 -12.43 -15.48
CA LEU A 111 24.55 -12.26 -14.89
C LEU A 111 24.94 -10.79 -14.72
N GLN A 112 24.55 -9.93 -15.65
CA GLN A 112 24.76 -8.48 -15.56
C GLN A 112 23.82 -7.84 -14.54
N TRP A 113 22.60 -8.35 -14.37
CA TRP A 113 21.62 -7.94 -13.36
C TRP A 113 22.03 -8.41 -11.96
N VAL A 114 22.56 -9.64 -11.83
CA VAL A 114 23.16 -10.14 -10.59
C VAL A 114 24.42 -9.33 -10.26
N LYS A 115 25.30 -9.04 -11.23
CA LYS A 115 26.45 -8.13 -11.02
C LYS A 115 26.01 -6.70 -10.68
N LEU A 116 25.02 -6.15 -11.36
CA LEU A 116 24.43 -4.83 -11.08
C LEU A 116 23.68 -4.80 -9.75
N ALA A 117 23.25 -5.94 -9.21
CA ALA A 117 22.66 -6.04 -7.87
C ALA A 117 23.75 -6.19 -6.79
N MET A 118 24.95 -6.61 -7.16
CA MET A 118 26.11 -6.71 -6.26
C MET A 118 26.86 -5.38 -6.08
N ASP A 119 26.78 -4.45 -7.05
CA ASP A 119 27.42 -3.12 -7.01
C ASP A 119 26.44 -1.94 -6.75
N TYR A 120 25.18 -2.23 -6.40
CA TYR A 120 24.14 -1.21 -6.20
C TYR A 120 24.00 -0.81 -4.74
N ASP A 121 24.30 0.45 -4.42
CA ASP A 121 23.95 1.07 -3.14
C ASP A 121 22.66 1.91 -3.29
N PRO A 122 21.52 1.46 -2.73
CA PRO A 122 20.27 2.25 -2.69
C PRO A 122 20.44 3.63 -2.05
N SER A 123 21.51 3.83 -1.26
CA SER A 123 21.78 5.09 -0.57
C SER A 123 22.12 6.24 -1.54
N ASP A 124 22.73 5.95 -2.69
CA ASP A 124 23.11 6.95 -3.70
C ASP A 124 21.90 7.49 -4.47
N GLU A 125 21.01 6.61 -4.95
CA GLU A 125 19.76 7.01 -5.62
C GLU A 125 18.89 7.87 -4.69
N LYS A 126 18.74 7.43 -3.43
CA LYS A 126 18.01 8.18 -2.43
C LYS A 126 18.62 9.56 -2.21
N LYS A 127 19.95 9.62 -2.01
CA LYS A 127 20.65 10.88 -1.78
C LYS A 127 20.47 11.83 -2.96
N ALA A 128 20.57 11.35 -4.19
CA ALA A 128 20.36 12.17 -5.38
C ALA A 128 18.95 12.79 -5.42
N ILE A 129 17.91 12.03 -5.08
CA ILE A 129 16.52 12.54 -5.05
C ILE A 129 16.32 13.52 -3.89
N ASP A 130 16.85 13.20 -2.70
CA ASP A 130 16.76 14.03 -1.49
C ASP A 130 17.51 15.37 -1.67
N ASP A 131 18.71 15.34 -2.26
CA ASP A 131 19.53 16.52 -2.56
C ASP A 131 18.87 17.41 -3.62
N ALA A 132 18.18 16.81 -4.60
CA ALA A 132 17.44 17.56 -5.61
C ALA A 132 16.24 18.30 -5.02
N LYS A 133 15.62 17.76 -3.96
CA LYS A 133 14.41 18.30 -3.30
C LYS A 133 13.23 18.57 -4.25
N ALA A 134 13.26 17.94 -5.43
CA ALA A 134 12.26 18.10 -6.48
C ALA A 134 11.12 17.07 -6.38
N GLY A 135 11.36 16.03 -5.56
CA GLY A 135 10.46 14.92 -5.31
C GLY A 135 10.23 13.98 -6.49
N VAL A 136 9.27 13.08 -6.34
CA VAL A 136 8.88 12.12 -7.39
C VAL A 136 8.32 12.85 -8.60
N LYS A 137 7.61 13.97 -8.41
CA LYS A 137 7.18 14.80 -9.53
C LYS A 137 8.37 15.32 -10.33
N GLY A 138 9.44 15.78 -9.68
CA GLY A 138 10.65 16.24 -10.37
C GLY A 138 11.31 15.15 -11.22
N LEU A 139 11.25 13.88 -10.77
CA LEU A 139 11.68 12.74 -11.58
C LEU A 139 10.83 12.61 -12.85
N VAL A 140 9.52 12.69 -12.73
CA VAL A 140 8.59 12.60 -13.86
C VAL A 140 8.77 13.77 -14.84
N ASP A 141 8.93 14.99 -14.33
CA ASP A 141 9.18 16.19 -15.14
C ASP A 141 10.50 16.09 -15.92
N SER A 142 11.48 15.32 -15.42
CA SER A 142 12.74 15.06 -16.14
C SER A 142 12.63 14.07 -17.30
N GLY A 143 11.46 13.45 -17.49
CA GLY A 143 11.17 12.56 -18.62
C GLY A 143 11.67 11.13 -18.44
N ILE A 144 11.75 10.64 -17.20
CA ILE A 144 12.14 9.25 -16.94
C ILE A 144 11.20 8.26 -17.62
N VAL A 145 11.78 7.19 -18.17
CA VAL A 145 11.05 6.07 -18.78
C VAL A 145 11.10 4.80 -17.93
N GLU A 146 12.07 4.74 -17.01
CA GLU A 146 12.23 3.67 -16.03
C GLU A 146 12.24 4.30 -14.63
N ILE A 147 11.59 3.64 -13.67
CA ILE A 147 11.58 4.12 -12.28
C ILE A 147 12.90 3.75 -11.58
N PRO A 148 13.45 4.62 -10.71
CA PRO A 148 14.62 4.26 -9.92
C PRO A 148 14.37 3.01 -9.08
N ARG A 149 15.43 2.23 -8.85
CA ARG A 149 15.34 0.93 -8.19
C ARG A 149 14.81 1.03 -6.77
N ILE A 150 15.05 2.15 -6.08
CA ILE A 150 14.47 2.36 -4.75
C ILE A 150 12.94 2.25 -4.75
N PHE A 151 12.24 2.51 -5.87
CA PHE A 151 10.78 2.42 -5.97
C PHE A 151 10.27 1.04 -6.42
N ILE A 152 11.16 0.11 -6.80
CA ILE A 152 10.79 -1.20 -7.31
C ILE A 152 10.56 -2.17 -6.14
N ARG A 153 9.35 -2.73 -6.08
CA ARG A 153 8.98 -3.70 -5.05
C ARG A 153 9.74 -5.03 -5.19
N PRO A 154 10.00 -5.74 -4.08
CA PRO A 154 10.64 -7.04 -4.12
C PRO A 154 9.90 -8.05 -5.01
N PRO A 155 10.61 -8.94 -5.73
CA PRO A 155 10.00 -9.91 -6.64
C PRO A 155 8.97 -10.84 -5.99
N HIS A 156 9.15 -11.20 -4.72
CA HIS A 156 8.21 -12.06 -4.00
C HIS A 156 6.85 -11.39 -3.77
N GLU A 157 6.83 -10.08 -3.44
CA GLU A 157 5.58 -9.32 -3.32
C GLU A 157 4.85 -9.20 -4.67
N LEU A 158 5.60 -8.98 -5.75
CA LEU A 158 5.05 -8.93 -7.10
C LEU A 158 4.44 -10.28 -7.50
N ALA A 159 5.11 -11.39 -7.16
CA ALA A 159 4.61 -12.74 -7.43
C ALA A 159 3.37 -13.10 -6.60
N GLU A 160 3.31 -12.71 -5.33
CA GLU A 160 2.12 -12.88 -4.48
C GLU A 160 0.92 -12.16 -5.08
N GLU A 161 1.11 -10.93 -5.55
CA GLU A 161 0.03 -10.12 -6.14
C GLU A 161 -0.54 -10.73 -7.43
N LEU A 162 0.30 -11.35 -8.27
CA LEU A 162 -0.16 -12.07 -9.46
C LEU A 162 -1.08 -13.26 -9.14
N ASN A 163 -0.96 -13.82 -7.93
CA ASN A 163 -1.78 -14.95 -7.46
C ASN A 163 -3.06 -14.49 -6.75
N MET A 164 -3.24 -13.19 -6.50
CA MET A 164 -4.45 -12.68 -5.86
C MET A 164 -5.58 -12.51 -6.89
N CYS A 165 -6.75 -13.08 -6.61
CA CYS A 165 -7.94 -12.83 -7.41
C CYS A 165 -8.39 -11.37 -7.24
N LYS A 166 -8.81 -10.74 -8.35
CA LYS A 166 -9.49 -9.45 -8.30
C LYS A 166 -10.80 -9.62 -7.54
N SER A 167 -11.00 -8.81 -6.51
CA SER A 167 -12.21 -8.86 -5.71
C SER A 167 -13.40 -8.29 -6.49
N THR A 168 -14.58 -8.86 -6.28
CA THR A 168 -15.87 -8.27 -6.65
C THR A 168 -16.53 -7.55 -5.48
N LEU A 169 -15.85 -7.49 -4.33
CA LEU A 169 -16.38 -6.85 -3.13
C LEU A 169 -16.51 -5.33 -3.35
N GLN A 170 -17.59 -4.76 -2.84
CA GLN A 170 -17.85 -3.33 -2.89
C GLN A 170 -17.75 -2.75 -1.49
N VAL A 171 -16.94 -1.71 -1.36
CA VAL A 171 -16.77 -0.96 -0.11
C VAL A 171 -18.12 -0.37 0.30
N PRO A 172 -18.53 -0.52 1.58
CA PRO A 172 -19.79 0.05 2.06
C PRO A 172 -19.87 1.55 1.85
N VAL A 173 -21.08 2.04 1.57
CA VAL A 173 -21.38 3.47 1.45
C VAL A 173 -22.42 3.82 2.51
N VAL A 174 -22.11 4.82 3.33
CA VAL A 174 -22.99 5.34 4.38
C VAL A 174 -23.50 6.71 3.97
N ASP A 175 -24.82 6.90 4.02
CA ASP A 175 -25.50 8.16 3.67
C ASP A 175 -25.96 8.90 4.93
N LEU A 176 -25.40 10.10 5.17
CA LEU A 176 -25.72 10.90 6.36
C LEU A 176 -26.97 11.79 6.23
N SER A 177 -27.71 11.75 5.13
CA SER A 177 -28.91 12.59 4.92
C SER A 177 -29.98 12.44 6.01
N GLY A 178 -30.07 11.28 6.66
CA GLY A 178 -31.03 10.97 7.72
C GLY A 178 -30.58 11.25 9.15
N ILE A 179 -29.40 11.85 9.37
CA ILE A 179 -28.75 11.90 10.69
C ILE A 179 -29.55 12.65 11.78
N HIS A 180 -30.42 13.58 11.39
CA HIS A 180 -31.25 14.37 12.31
C HIS A 180 -32.63 13.74 12.59
N VAL A 181 -32.94 12.59 11.98
CA VAL A 181 -34.17 11.82 12.21
C VAL A 181 -33.82 10.61 13.08
N GLU A 182 -34.57 10.33 14.14
CA GLU A 182 -34.24 9.26 15.11
C GLU A 182 -34.04 7.89 14.43
N ASP A 183 -35.02 7.44 13.64
CA ASP A 183 -34.93 6.18 12.88
C ASP A 183 -33.80 6.21 11.84
N GLY A 184 -33.57 7.37 11.22
CA GLY A 184 -32.49 7.58 10.25
C GLY A 184 -31.11 7.46 10.90
N ARG A 185 -30.91 8.09 12.06
CA ARG A 185 -29.69 8.01 12.85
C ARG A 185 -29.41 6.57 13.29
N LYS A 186 -30.43 5.85 13.78
CA LYS A 186 -30.26 4.45 14.19
C LYS A 186 -29.78 3.58 13.03
N LYS A 187 -30.39 3.75 11.84
CA LYS A 187 -29.95 3.06 10.62
C LYS A 187 -28.49 3.39 10.26
N ILE A 188 -28.11 4.66 10.29
CA ILE A 188 -26.73 5.11 10.04
C ILE A 188 -25.75 4.46 11.03
N VAL A 189 -26.11 4.41 12.31
CA VAL A 189 -25.30 3.77 13.36
C VAL A 189 -25.11 2.28 13.08
N ASP A 190 -26.16 1.59 12.64
CA ASP A 190 -26.09 0.16 12.30
C ASP A 190 -25.22 -0.07 11.05
N GLU A 191 -25.33 0.77 10.02
CA GLU A 191 -24.47 0.72 8.81
C GLU A 191 -22.99 0.99 9.14
N ILE A 192 -22.71 1.99 9.99
CA ILE A 192 -21.35 2.30 10.46
C ILE A 192 -20.80 1.15 11.30
N ARG A 193 -21.62 0.53 12.15
CA ARG A 193 -21.20 -0.65 12.93
C ARG A 193 -20.76 -1.77 12.01
N GLU A 194 -21.62 -2.20 11.08
CA GLU A 194 -21.30 -3.29 10.16
C GLU A 194 -20.05 -3.00 9.33
N ALA A 195 -19.92 -1.77 8.80
CA ALA A 195 -18.75 -1.39 8.03
C ALA A 195 -17.47 -1.36 8.88
N SER A 196 -17.53 -0.86 10.11
CA SER A 196 -16.35 -0.75 10.99
C SER A 196 -15.91 -2.11 11.54
N GLU A 197 -16.84 -3.03 11.79
CA GLU A 197 -16.55 -4.40 12.27
C GLU A 197 -16.02 -5.30 11.17
N LYS A 198 -16.55 -5.20 9.93
CA LYS A 198 -16.18 -6.10 8.83
C LYS A 198 -15.08 -5.57 7.94
N TRP A 199 -15.14 -4.28 7.62
CA TRP A 199 -14.24 -3.66 6.64
C TRP A 199 -13.17 -2.80 7.28
N GLY A 200 -13.49 -2.17 8.42
CA GLY A 200 -12.65 -1.11 8.99
C GLY A 200 -12.60 0.17 8.14
N LEU A 201 -13.38 0.22 7.06
CA LEU A 201 -13.36 1.30 6.07
C LEU A 201 -14.70 1.41 5.36
N PHE A 202 -15.19 2.63 5.17
CA PHE A 202 -16.40 2.91 4.39
C PHE A 202 -16.32 4.25 3.66
N GLN A 203 -17.14 4.40 2.62
CA GLN A 203 -17.35 5.69 1.96
C GLN A 203 -18.53 6.42 2.61
N LEU A 204 -18.47 7.74 2.63
CA LEU A 204 -19.44 8.61 3.25
C LEU A 204 -19.96 9.61 2.21
N ILE A 205 -21.28 9.73 2.10
CA ILE A 205 -21.96 10.71 1.24
C ILE A 205 -22.93 11.55 2.06
N ASN A 206 -23.36 12.69 1.51
CA ASN A 206 -24.26 13.64 2.17
C ASN A 206 -23.78 14.09 3.56
N HIS A 207 -22.47 14.15 3.75
CA HIS A 207 -21.82 14.47 5.04
C HIS A 207 -21.83 15.97 5.41
N GLY A 208 -22.43 16.82 4.58
CA GLY A 208 -22.64 18.24 4.88
C GLY A 208 -21.45 19.17 4.63
N ILE A 209 -20.33 18.68 4.07
CA ILE A 209 -19.24 19.56 3.61
C ILE A 209 -19.59 20.03 2.19
N PRO A 210 -19.59 21.35 1.90
CA PRO A 210 -19.91 21.84 0.56
C PRO A 210 -18.95 21.30 -0.50
N SER A 211 -19.48 20.92 -1.68
CA SER A 211 -18.67 20.42 -2.80
C SER A 211 -17.56 21.38 -3.20
N SER A 212 -17.82 22.69 -3.18
CA SER A 212 -16.82 23.74 -3.47
C SER A 212 -15.62 23.71 -2.53
N VAL A 213 -15.80 23.30 -1.26
CA VAL A 213 -14.71 23.17 -0.29
C VAL A 213 -13.86 21.95 -0.63
N LEU A 214 -14.48 20.82 -0.97
CA LEU A 214 -13.79 19.60 -1.39
C LEU A 214 -12.98 19.81 -2.68
N GLU A 215 -13.62 20.39 -3.69
CA GLU A 215 -13.01 20.71 -4.98
C GLU A 215 -11.86 21.71 -4.81
N GLY A 216 -12.07 22.77 -4.00
CA GLY A 216 -11.03 23.74 -3.69
C GLY A 216 -9.84 23.14 -2.95
N MET A 217 -10.05 22.14 -2.08
CA MET A 217 -8.97 21.46 -1.37
C MET A 217 -8.13 20.58 -2.31
N ILE A 218 -8.78 19.81 -3.20
CA ILE A 218 -8.10 19.02 -4.23
C ILE A 218 -7.29 19.94 -5.16
N ASP A 219 -7.90 21.03 -5.64
CA ASP A 219 -7.25 21.98 -6.53
C ASP A 219 -6.09 22.73 -5.84
N GLY A 220 -6.27 23.17 -4.59
CA GLY A 220 -5.21 23.80 -3.82
C GLY A 220 -4.00 22.89 -3.62
N THR A 221 -4.25 21.60 -3.34
CA THR A 221 -3.19 20.59 -3.22
C THR A 221 -2.45 20.40 -4.55
N ARG A 222 -3.20 20.25 -5.66
CA ARG A 222 -2.61 20.15 -6.99
C ARG A 222 -1.72 21.35 -7.29
N LYS A 223 -2.25 22.56 -7.10
CA LYS A 223 -1.54 23.81 -7.37
C LYS A 223 -0.24 23.93 -6.59
N PHE A 224 -0.21 23.53 -5.31
CA PHE A 224 1.03 23.49 -4.52
C PHE A 224 2.09 22.58 -5.16
N HIS A 225 1.72 21.34 -5.48
CA HIS A 225 2.66 20.36 -6.02
C HIS A 225 3.12 20.69 -7.45
N GLU A 226 2.30 21.42 -8.20
CA GLU A 226 2.58 21.92 -9.54
C GLU A 226 3.41 23.23 -9.58
N GLN A 227 3.71 23.84 -8.43
CA GLN A 227 4.62 24.99 -8.39
C GLN A 227 6.05 24.62 -8.78
N ASP A 228 6.83 25.65 -9.14
CA ASP A 228 8.26 25.53 -9.36
C ASP A 228 8.98 24.90 -8.17
N VAL A 229 9.99 24.09 -8.46
CA VAL A 229 10.77 23.36 -7.45
C VAL A 229 11.37 24.30 -6.41
N GLU A 230 11.81 25.50 -6.80
CA GLU A 230 12.39 26.48 -5.88
C GLU A 230 11.41 26.95 -4.81
N VAL A 231 10.12 27.07 -5.15
CA VAL A 231 9.08 27.42 -4.16
C VAL A 231 8.83 26.24 -3.20
N LYS A 232 8.72 25.02 -3.73
CA LYS A 232 8.49 23.82 -2.90
C LYS A 232 9.67 23.51 -1.98
N LYS A 233 10.91 23.82 -2.41
CA LYS A 233 12.14 23.65 -1.63
C LYS A 233 12.13 24.40 -0.31
N GLU A 234 11.44 25.54 -0.23
CA GLU A 234 11.30 26.32 1.01
C GLU A 234 10.57 25.54 2.11
N TYR A 235 9.73 24.58 1.73
CA TYR A 235 8.99 23.70 2.62
C TYR A 235 9.68 22.35 2.84
N TYR A 236 10.75 22.04 2.09
CA TYR A 236 11.37 20.72 2.12
C TYR A 236 11.98 20.39 3.49
N SER A 237 11.59 19.26 4.07
CA SER A 237 12.24 18.71 5.27
C SER A 237 12.01 17.21 5.38
N SER A 238 13.11 16.45 5.47
CA SER A 238 13.09 15.01 5.79
C SER A 238 12.90 14.72 7.28
N ASP A 239 13.09 15.71 8.15
CA ASP A 239 12.86 15.58 9.59
C ASP A 239 11.38 15.87 9.91
N PRO A 240 10.62 14.89 10.43
CA PRO A 240 9.21 15.04 10.73
C PRO A 240 8.93 15.97 11.93
N THR A 241 9.95 16.30 12.73
CA THR A 241 9.85 17.15 13.92
C THR A 241 10.33 18.59 13.69
N ALA A 242 11.04 18.84 12.58
CA ALA A 242 11.67 20.13 12.33
C ALA A 242 10.67 21.29 12.17
N ARG A 243 9.48 21.04 11.64
CA ARG A 243 8.47 22.08 11.38
C ARG A 243 7.06 21.50 11.20
N LYS A 244 6.07 22.37 11.41
CA LYS A 244 4.63 22.04 11.34
C LYS A 244 4.13 21.84 9.92
N VAL A 245 4.60 22.68 8.99
CA VAL A 245 4.28 22.60 7.57
C VAL A 245 5.53 22.24 6.79
N ARG A 246 5.52 21.07 6.13
CA ARG A 246 6.69 20.54 5.42
C ARG A 246 6.30 19.77 4.17
N TYR A 247 7.22 19.69 3.23
CA TYR A 247 7.11 18.93 2.00
C TYR A 247 8.21 17.86 1.96
N ASP A 248 7.85 16.63 1.59
CA ASP A 248 8.82 15.58 1.27
C ASP A 248 8.25 14.54 0.29
N SER A 249 9.10 13.60 -0.13
CA SER A 249 8.74 12.43 -0.94
C SER A 249 8.80 11.13 -0.14
N ASN A 250 8.60 11.23 1.18
CA ASN A 250 8.59 10.12 2.12
C ASN A 250 9.86 9.22 2.08
N LEU A 251 11.01 9.78 1.65
CA LEU A 251 12.27 9.04 1.50
C LEU A 251 12.88 8.55 2.83
N HIS A 252 12.41 9.10 3.96
CA HIS A 252 12.95 8.79 5.27
C HIS A 252 12.56 7.38 5.75
N VAL A 253 11.35 6.90 5.43
CA VAL A 253 10.84 5.58 5.86
C VAL A 253 11.66 4.41 5.29
N PHE A 254 12.35 4.61 4.17
CA PHE A 254 13.20 3.58 3.53
C PHE A 254 14.42 3.18 4.36
N LYS A 255 14.95 4.09 5.21
CA LYS A 255 16.19 3.80 5.94
C LYS A 255 15.97 2.92 7.18
N THR A 256 14.79 2.96 7.78
CA THR A 256 14.54 2.27 9.06
C THR A 256 14.00 0.85 8.89
N LYS A 257 13.45 0.49 7.72
CA LYS A 257 12.73 -0.78 7.53
C LYS A 257 13.16 -1.63 6.33
N GLY A 258 14.07 -1.17 5.47
CA GLY A 258 14.44 -1.91 4.25
C GLY A 258 13.27 -2.03 3.25
N LEU A 259 12.41 -1.02 3.23
CA LEU A 259 11.17 -0.94 2.43
C LEU A 259 11.38 -0.28 1.07
N THR A 260 10.38 -0.44 0.20
CA THR A 260 10.34 0.15 -1.14
C THR A 260 9.86 1.59 -1.10
N ALA A 261 10.47 2.44 -1.92
CA ALA A 261 10.06 3.80 -2.09
C ALA A 261 8.62 3.97 -2.58
N ASN A 262 7.86 4.83 -1.90
CA ASN A 262 6.50 5.17 -2.29
C ASN A 262 6.53 6.17 -3.45
N TRP A 263 5.78 5.89 -4.51
CA TRP A 263 5.64 6.78 -5.67
C TRP A 263 4.69 7.95 -5.39
N LYS A 264 5.07 8.83 -4.45
CA LYS A 264 4.29 10.01 -4.08
C LYS A 264 5.14 11.14 -3.49
N ASP A 265 4.62 12.34 -3.63
CA ASP A 265 5.03 13.52 -2.89
C ASP A 265 3.96 13.92 -1.88
N THR A 266 4.35 14.55 -0.77
CA THR A 266 3.43 14.90 0.32
C THR A 266 3.75 16.27 0.92
N LEU A 267 2.72 17.12 1.02
CA LEU A 267 2.72 18.28 1.89
C LEU A 267 2.02 17.90 3.21
N TYR A 268 2.70 18.11 4.33
CA TYR A 268 2.19 17.87 5.68
C TYR A 268 1.82 19.20 6.31
N ILE A 269 0.66 19.25 6.96
CA ILE A 269 0.18 20.36 7.79
C ILE A 269 -0.19 19.72 9.14
N SER A 270 0.69 19.89 10.13
CA SER A 270 0.72 19.08 11.34
C SER A 270 0.61 19.91 12.62
N GLU A 271 -0.44 19.65 13.40
CA GLU A 271 -0.56 20.16 14.77
C GLU A 271 0.18 19.28 15.79
N LEU A 272 0.74 18.14 15.35
CA LEU A 272 1.38 17.18 16.25
C LEU A 272 2.59 17.78 16.99
N VAL A 273 3.28 18.73 16.37
CA VAL A 273 4.53 19.34 16.87
C VAL A 273 4.26 20.36 17.98
N SER A 274 3.42 21.37 17.74
CA SER A 274 3.19 22.47 18.69
C SER A 274 1.71 22.81 18.94
N GLY A 275 0.78 22.01 18.42
CA GLY A 275 -0.67 22.16 18.64
C GLY A 275 -1.35 23.33 17.91
N TYR A 276 -0.60 24.26 17.34
CA TYR A 276 -1.14 25.43 16.63
C TYR A 276 -0.26 25.80 15.43
N ILE A 277 -0.89 26.00 14.27
CA ILE A 277 -0.26 26.36 13.00
C ILE A 277 -0.69 27.79 12.65
N GLU A 278 0.27 28.68 12.46
CA GLU A 278 -0.04 30.02 11.97
C GLU A 278 -0.46 29.92 10.49
N PRO A 279 -1.55 30.58 10.05
CA PRO A 279 -2.00 30.55 8.66
C PRO A 279 -0.88 30.80 7.64
N GLU A 280 0.05 31.70 7.95
CA GLU A 280 1.17 32.09 7.10
C GLU A 280 2.20 30.97 6.89
N GLU A 281 2.27 29.98 7.79
CA GLU A 281 3.12 28.79 7.61
C GLU A 281 2.59 27.87 6.50
N ILE A 282 1.29 27.93 6.17
CA ILE A 282 0.70 27.18 5.07
C ILE A 282 0.99 27.91 3.74
N PRO A 283 1.44 27.20 2.68
CA PRO A 283 1.70 27.80 1.38
C PRO A 283 0.53 28.65 0.87
N GLU A 284 0.82 29.86 0.43
CA GLU A 284 -0.20 30.86 0.05
C GLU A 284 -1.22 30.29 -0.95
N VAL A 285 -0.73 29.50 -1.92
CA VAL A 285 -1.53 28.90 -2.99
C VAL A 285 -2.64 27.96 -2.50
N CYS A 286 -2.45 27.33 -1.34
CA CYS A 286 -3.40 26.37 -0.76
C CYS A 286 -3.88 26.76 0.64
N ARG A 287 -3.44 27.90 1.18
CA ARG A 287 -3.73 28.35 2.55
C ARG A 287 -5.22 28.44 2.83
N LYS A 288 -5.95 29.21 2.01
CA LYS A 288 -7.39 29.44 2.22
C LYS A 288 -8.17 28.13 2.18
N THR A 289 -7.93 27.30 1.15
CA THR A 289 -8.66 26.04 0.96
C THR A 289 -8.33 25.02 2.05
N SER A 290 -7.07 24.96 2.49
CA SER A 290 -6.63 24.14 3.62
C SER A 290 -7.35 24.50 4.91
N LEU A 291 -7.38 25.79 5.28
CA LEU A 291 -8.02 26.25 6.52
C LEU A 291 -9.54 26.05 6.47
N GLU A 292 -10.17 26.32 5.33
CA GLU A 292 -11.61 26.10 5.13
C GLU A 292 -11.97 24.62 5.25
N TYR A 293 -11.20 23.73 4.61
CA TYR A 293 -11.41 22.28 4.69
C TYR A 293 -11.19 21.73 6.11
N ILE A 294 -10.12 22.15 6.80
CA ILE A 294 -9.86 21.76 8.20
C ILE A 294 -11.04 22.12 9.10
N ASN A 295 -11.61 23.33 8.96
CA ASN A 295 -12.76 23.75 9.77
C ASN A 295 -14.01 22.88 9.55
N HIS A 296 -14.18 22.31 8.35
CA HIS A 296 -15.27 21.41 8.04
C HIS A 296 -15.00 19.98 8.51
N VAL A 297 -13.78 19.48 8.32
CA VAL A 297 -13.42 18.09 8.63
C VAL A 297 -13.41 17.83 10.15
N VAL A 298 -13.01 18.81 10.97
CA VAL A 298 -13.09 18.71 12.44
C VAL A 298 -14.54 18.58 12.92
N LYS A 299 -15.48 19.33 12.31
CA LYS A 299 -16.91 19.20 12.65
C LYS A 299 -17.48 17.84 12.22
N LEU A 300 -17.02 17.31 11.09
CA LEU A 300 -17.43 16.00 10.62
C LEU A 300 -16.87 14.89 11.51
N GLU A 301 -15.63 15.02 11.95
CA GLU A 301 -15.01 14.09 12.88
C GLU A 301 -15.78 14.00 14.20
N ASP A 302 -16.17 15.14 14.78
CA ASP A 302 -17.04 15.19 15.96
C ASP A 302 -18.35 14.37 15.78
N ILE A 303 -18.96 14.47 14.60
CA ILE A 303 -20.17 13.72 14.26
C ILE A 303 -19.86 12.22 14.16
N LEU A 304 -18.77 11.85 13.49
CA LEU A 304 -18.36 10.46 13.28
C LEU A 304 -17.98 9.78 14.59
N LEU A 305 -17.24 10.44 15.49
CA LEU A 305 -16.96 9.92 16.83
C LEU A 305 -18.24 9.70 17.64
N GLY A 306 -19.24 10.56 17.43
CA GLY A 306 -20.58 10.40 17.97
C GLY A 306 -21.26 9.10 17.53
N LEU A 307 -21.27 8.88 16.21
CA LEU A 307 -21.88 7.70 15.60
C LEU A 307 -21.12 6.41 15.92
N LEU A 308 -19.78 6.46 15.94
CA LEU A 308 -18.93 5.33 16.31
C LEU A 308 -19.10 4.94 17.78
N SER A 309 -19.29 5.91 18.68
CA SER A 309 -19.61 5.63 20.08
C SER A 309 -20.93 4.87 20.20
N GLU A 310 -21.97 5.32 19.50
CA GLU A 310 -23.27 4.63 19.46
C GLU A 310 -23.18 3.25 18.80
N ALA A 311 -22.36 3.11 17.76
CA ALA A 311 -22.10 1.83 17.10
C ALA A 311 -21.44 0.82 18.05
N LEU A 312 -20.59 1.27 18.98
CA LEU A 312 -20.03 0.44 20.05
C LEU A 312 -21.03 0.10 21.17
N GLY A 313 -22.23 0.68 21.15
CA GLY A 313 -23.23 0.56 22.21
C GLY A 313 -23.00 1.51 23.39
N LEU A 314 -22.20 2.56 23.18
CA LEU A 314 -21.84 3.55 24.20
C LEU A 314 -22.67 4.83 24.05
N LYS A 315 -22.56 5.74 25.04
CA LYS A 315 -23.13 7.09 24.93
C LYS A 315 -22.46 7.84 23.78
N THR A 316 -23.22 8.65 23.04
CA THR A 316 -22.75 9.45 21.88
C THR A 316 -21.42 10.16 22.12
N ASN A 317 -21.20 10.75 23.30
CA ASN A 317 -19.99 11.53 23.57
C ASN A 317 -18.76 10.67 23.96
N HIS A 318 -18.91 9.36 24.16
CA HIS A 318 -17.91 8.54 24.85
C HIS A 318 -16.52 8.62 24.21
N LEU A 319 -16.37 8.37 22.90
CA LEU A 319 -15.06 8.44 22.23
C LEU A 319 -14.46 9.84 22.33
N LYS A 320 -15.25 10.90 22.15
CA LYS A 320 -14.77 12.29 22.29
C LYS A 320 -14.28 12.58 23.73
N ALA A 321 -14.94 12.04 24.75
CA ALA A 321 -14.47 12.13 26.14
C ALA A 321 -13.17 11.35 26.40
N THR A 322 -12.84 10.36 25.55
CA THR A 322 -11.52 9.71 25.57
C THR A 322 -10.42 10.54 24.94
N GLU A 323 -10.72 11.75 24.44
CA GLU A 323 -9.74 12.68 23.87
C GLU A 323 -8.91 12.09 22.73
N CYS A 324 -9.56 11.27 21.89
CA CYS A 324 -8.98 10.63 20.70
C CYS A 324 -8.85 11.58 19.48
N ASP A 325 -9.27 12.84 19.64
CA ASP A 325 -9.47 13.89 18.63
C ASP A 325 -8.51 15.09 18.80
N LYS A 326 -7.57 15.04 19.75
CA LYS A 326 -6.87 16.23 20.25
C LYS A 326 -5.74 16.73 19.38
N LYS A 327 -5.26 15.93 18.43
CA LYS A 327 -4.24 16.35 17.49
C LYS A 327 -4.58 15.91 16.08
N GLN A 328 -4.52 16.84 15.15
CA GLN A 328 -4.74 16.58 13.73
C GLN A 328 -3.42 16.61 12.94
N LEU A 329 -3.30 15.68 12.00
CA LEU A 329 -2.33 15.75 10.92
C LEU A 329 -3.07 15.71 9.60
N MET A 330 -2.95 16.75 8.79
CA MET A 330 -3.41 16.74 7.40
C MET A 330 -2.23 16.50 6.48
N VAL A 331 -2.35 15.52 5.58
CA VAL A 331 -1.38 15.25 4.53
C VAL A 331 -2.02 15.39 3.16
N CYS A 332 -1.37 16.13 2.28
CA CYS A 332 -1.83 16.44 0.94
C CYS A 332 -0.92 15.69 -0.05
N HIS A 333 -1.35 14.51 -0.46
CA HIS A 333 -0.59 13.60 -1.31
C HIS A 333 -0.77 13.93 -2.79
N TYR A 334 0.34 13.82 -3.52
CA TYR A 334 0.41 13.96 -4.97
C TYR A 334 1.11 12.73 -5.56
N TYR A 335 0.37 11.99 -6.38
CA TYR A 335 0.85 10.77 -7.03
C TYR A 335 1.03 11.07 -8.52
N PRO A 336 2.25 11.35 -9.00
CA PRO A 336 2.48 11.63 -10.41
C PRO A 336 2.27 10.37 -11.26
N ALA A 337 2.12 10.56 -12.57
CA ALA A 337 2.09 9.44 -13.51
C ALA A 337 3.36 8.58 -13.37
N CYS A 338 3.19 7.28 -13.31
CA CYS A 338 4.29 6.32 -13.20
C CYS A 338 4.52 5.61 -14.55
N PRO A 339 5.75 5.57 -15.09
CA PRO A 339 6.02 4.87 -16.34
C PRO A 339 5.93 3.33 -16.20
N GLN A 340 6.16 2.79 -15.01
CA GLN A 340 6.13 1.36 -14.68
C GLN A 340 5.26 1.09 -13.42
N PRO A 341 3.94 1.38 -13.47
CA PRO A 341 3.07 1.33 -12.29
C PRO A 341 2.95 -0.06 -11.65
N GLU A 342 3.19 -1.13 -12.40
CA GLU A 342 3.19 -2.51 -11.90
C GLU A 342 4.34 -2.81 -10.92
N LEU A 343 5.45 -2.07 -11.02
CA LEU A 343 6.64 -2.29 -10.21
C LEU A 343 6.63 -1.56 -8.87
N THR A 344 5.73 -0.61 -8.65
CA THR A 344 5.72 0.28 -7.48
C THR A 344 4.32 0.51 -6.93
N LEU A 345 4.23 1.14 -5.76
CA LEU A 345 2.98 1.59 -5.16
C LEU A 345 3.07 3.09 -4.88
N GLY A 346 1.95 3.78 -5.01
CA GLY A 346 1.84 5.14 -4.49
C GLY A 346 1.95 5.17 -2.97
N THR A 347 1.39 4.16 -2.29
CA THR A 347 1.58 3.93 -0.85
C THR A 347 1.54 2.43 -0.58
N GLU A 348 2.59 1.92 0.08
CA GLU A 348 2.70 0.52 0.51
C GLU A 348 1.52 0.06 1.39
N LYS A 349 1.34 -1.27 1.49
CA LYS A 349 0.32 -1.87 2.35
C LYS A 349 0.60 -1.53 3.82
N HIS A 350 -0.37 -0.94 4.52
CA HIS A 350 -0.24 -0.55 5.93
C HIS A 350 -1.60 -0.47 6.62
N THR A 351 -1.58 -0.32 7.94
CA THR A 351 -2.69 0.17 8.75
C THR A 351 -2.34 1.56 9.30
N ASP A 352 -3.35 2.34 9.68
CA ASP A 352 -3.13 3.69 10.20
C ASP A 352 -2.88 3.68 11.71
N PRO A 353 -1.78 4.27 12.22
CA PRO A 353 -1.44 4.29 13.65
C PRO A 353 -2.21 5.36 14.45
N VAL A 354 -3.50 5.55 14.14
CA VAL A 354 -4.34 6.65 14.68
C VAL A 354 -5.70 6.13 15.13
N PHE A 355 -6.61 7.00 15.57
CA PHE A 355 -7.98 6.58 15.90
C PHE A 355 -8.88 6.55 14.66
N LEU A 356 -8.91 7.65 13.93
CA LEU A 356 -9.77 7.82 12.77
C LEU A 356 -9.00 8.53 11.66
N THR A 357 -9.26 8.12 10.43
CA THR A 357 -8.73 8.76 9.24
C THR A 357 -9.88 9.16 8.32
N ILE A 358 -9.88 10.40 7.83
CA ILE A 358 -10.84 10.90 6.82
C ILE A 358 -10.05 11.25 5.56
N VAL A 359 -10.42 10.65 4.44
CA VAL A 359 -9.75 10.82 3.14
C VAL A 359 -10.69 11.49 2.14
N LEU A 360 -10.22 12.59 1.59
CA LEU A 360 -10.73 13.18 0.37
C LEU A 360 -9.84 12.72 -0.79
N GLN A 361 -10.42 12.16 -1.84
CA GLN A 361 -9.70 11.73 -3.04
C GLN A 361 -10.32 12.34 -4.31
N ASP A 362 -9.49 12.49 -5.33
CA ASP A 362 -9.98 12.82 -6.67
C ASP A 362 -10.68 11.63 -7.35
N GLN A 363 -11.13 11.84 -8.58
CA GLN A 363 -11.81 10.82 -9.38
C GLN A 363 -10.84 9.83 -10.05
N SER A 364 -9.54 9.93 -9.78
CA SER A 364 -8.53 9.05 -10.39
C SER A 364 -8.57 7.66 -9.76
N GLY A 365 -9.02 7.51 -8.51
CA GLY A 365 -9.08 6.24 -7.77
C GLY A 365 -7.70 5.65 -7.44
N GLY A 366 -7.63 4.37 -7.11
CA GLY A 366 -6.36 3.66 -6.81
C GLY A 366 -6.10 3.37 -5.33
N LEU A 367 -6.96 3.86 -4.42
CA LEU A 367 -7.00 3.35 -3.06
C LEU A 367 -7.61 1.93 -3.07
N GLN A 368 -6.96 1.01 -2.37
CA GLN A 368 -7.41 -0.37 -2.20
C GLN A 368 -7.40 -0.75 -0.73
N VAL A 369 -8.41 -1.50 -0.30
CA VAL A 369 -8.54 -2.04 1.06
C VAL A 369 -8.55 -3.56 1.02
N MET A 370 -7.91 -4.20 1.99
CA MET A 370 -7.93 -5.64 2.16
C MET A 370 -9.17 -6.03 2.97
N CYS A 371 -10.04 -6.86 2.40
CA CYS A 371 -11.18 -7.46 3.09
C CYS A 371 -11.27 -8.93 2.66
N ASP A 372 -11.49 -9.84 3.61
CA ASP A 372 -11.56 -11.29 3.36
C ASP A 372 -10.37 -11.84 2.53
N ASN A 373 -9.14 -11.35 2.81
CA ASN A 373 -7.90 -11.65 2.08
C ASN A 373 -7.94 -11.28 0.59
N GLN A 374 -8.79 -10.34 0.20
CA GLN A 374 -8.88 -9.81 -1.15
C GLN A 374 -8.70 -8.29 -1.15
N TRP A 375 -8.01 -7.78 -2.16
CA TRP A 375 -7.95 -6.34 -2.42
C TRP A 375 -9.24 -5.88 -3.11
N ALA A 376 -9.99 -5.01 -2.45
CA ALA A 376 -11.14 -4.31 -3.00
C ALA A 376 -10.75 -2.88 -3.40
N ASP A 377 -11.12 -2.47 -4.62
CA ASP A 377 -10.93 -1.09 -5.08
C ASP A 377 -11.94 -0.16 -4.39
N VAL A 378 -11.44 0.91 -3.76
CA VAL A 378 -12.28 2.00 -3.25
C VAL A 378 -12.58 2.94 -4.42
N THR A 379 -13.65 2.64 -5.16
CA THR A 379 -14.08 3.46 -6.31
C THR A 379 -14.56 4.82 -5.82
N PRO A 380 -13.91 5.94 -6.23
CA PRO A 380 -14.30 7.27 -5.79
C PRO A 380 -15.77 7.57 -6.11
N ILE A 381 -16.46 8.15 -5.15
CA ILE A 381 -17.78 8.74 -5.33
C ILE A 381 -17.59 10.26 -5.47
N GLU A 382 -18.31 10.87 -6.41
CA GLU A 382 -18.30 12.33 -6.55
C GLU A 382 -18.70 12.99 -5.22
N HIS A 383 -17.86 13.91 -4.75
CA HIS A 383 -17.98 14.58 -3.45
C HIS A 383 -18.05 13.64 -2.23
N GLY A 384 -17.73 12.36 -2.39
CA GLY A 384 -17.65 11.40 -1.29
C GLY A 384 -16.33 11.48 -0.52
N LEU A 385 -16.37 11.04 0.73
CA LEU A 385 -15.19 10.86 1.58
C LEU A 385 -15.01 9.39 1.91
N VAL A 386 -13.80 8.99 2.26
CA VAL A 386 -13.52 7.67 2.84
C VAL A 386 -13.20 7.85 4.32
N VAL A 387 -13.78 7.01 5.16
CA VAL A 387 -13.49 6.94 6.59
C VAL A 387 -12.80 5.60 6.85
N ASN A 388 -11.65 5.63 7.50
CA ASN A 388 -10.87 4.45 7.89
C ASN A 388 -10.70 4.44 9.42
N ILE A 389 -10.92 3.28 10.03
CA ILE A 389 -10.66 3.00 11.42
C ILE A 389 -9.16 2.72 11.58
N GLY A 390 -8.50 3.42 12.52
CA GLY A 390 -7.09 3.20 12.80
C GLY A 390 -6.85 2.21 13.94
N ASP A 391 -5.58 1.81 14.09
CA ASP A 391 -5.11 0.85 15.09
C ASP A 391 -5.51 1.25 16.52
N LEU A 392 -5.46 2.54 16.86
CA LEU A 392 -5.81 3.00 18.20
C LEU A 392 -7.29 2.79 18.51
N LEU A 393 -8.17 2.99 17.51
CA LEU A 393 -9.60 2.77 17.69
C LEU A 393 -9.92 1.27 17.77
N GLN A 394 -9.24 0.43 16.99
CA GLN A 394 -9.32 -1.03 17.15
C GLN A 394 -8.93 -1.46 18.57
N ILE A 395 -7.81 -0.97 19.10
CA ILE A 395 -7.35 -1.32 20.46
C ILE A 395 -8.37 -0.89 21.52
N VAL A 396 -8.81 0.37 21.54
CA VAL A 396 -9.75 0.83 22.58
C VAL A 396 -11.13 0.19 22.45
N SER A 397 -11.53 -0.22 21.23
CA SER A 397 -12.76 -0.98 21.00
C SER A 397 -12.65 -2.46 21.39
N ASN A 398 -11.47 -2.93 21.79
CA ASN A 398 -11.17 -4.33 22.11
C ASN A 398 -11.48 -5.28 20.94
N ASP A 399 -10.95 -4.97 19.74
CA ASP A 399 -11.18 -5.70 18.48
C ASP A 399 -12.63 -5.71 17.97
N LYS A 400 -13.54 -4.91 18.53
CA LYS A 400 -14.87 -4.74 17.92
C LYS A 400 -14.75 -4.10 16.54
N PHE A 401 -14.02 -2.99 16.42
CA PHE A 401 -13.72 -2.40 15.12
C PHE A 401 -12.37 -2.86 14.61
N VAL A 402 -12.26 -2.96 13.29
CA VAL A 402 -11.06 -3.46 12.61
C VAL A 402 -10.31 -2.28 11.98
N SER A 403 -9.00 -2.25 12.16
CA SER A 403 -8.08 -1.36 11.45
C SER A 403 -7.71 -1.99 10.11
N ALA A 404 -8.15 -1.39 9.02
CA ALA A 404 -8.07 -2.01 7.71
C ALA A 404 -6.66 -1.89 7.10
N ILE A 405 -6.13 -3.02 6.62
CA ILE A 405 -4.93 -2.99 5.77
C ILE A 405 -5.32 -2.37 4.44
N HIS A 406 -4.64 -1.30 4.03
CA HIS A 406 -4.93 -0.60 2.79
C HIS A 406 -3.65 -0.16 2.08
N ARG A 407 -3.74 0.12 0.77
CA ARG A 407 -2.63 0.57 -0.08
C ARG A 407 -3.12 1.53 -1.16
N VAL A 408 -2.18 2.20 -1.84
CA VAL A 408 -2.48 3.02 -3.02
C VAL A 408 -1.66 2.53 -4.20
N VAL A 409 -2.31 2.05 -5.27
CA VAL A 409 -1.62 1.60 -6.48
C VAL A 409 -1.14 2.78 -7.32
N ALA A 410 0.04 2.65 -7.93
CA ALA A 410 0.54 3.63 -8.88
C ALA A 410 -0.25 3.54 -10.21
N LYS A 411 -0.32 4.64 -10.96
CA LYS A 411 -1.06 4.72 -12.22
C LYS A 411 -0.22 5.31 -13.34
N LYS A 412 -0.46 4.82 -14.57
CA LYS A 412 0.18 5.33 -15.78
C LYS A 412 -0.29 6.73 -16.18
N VAL A 413 -1.50 7.09 -15.78
CA VAL A 413 -2.11 8.41 -16.00
C VAL A 413 -2.28 9.07 -14.64
N GLY A 414 -1.97 10.36 -14.56
CA GLY A 414 -2.07 11.16 -13.35
C GLY A 414 -2.03 12.66 -13.67
N PRO A 415 -1.84 13.51 -12.65
CA PRO A 415 -1.63 13.13 -11.25
C PRO A 415 -2.92 12.66 -10.57
N ARG A 416 -2.78 11.73 -9.61
CA ARG A 416 -3.81 11.47 -8.59
C ARG A 416 -3.56 12.37 -7.39
N ILE A 417 -4.61 12.96 -6.83
CA ILE A 417 -4.57 13.77 -5.61
C ILE A 417 -5.40 13.11 -4.51
N SER A 418 -4.88 13.12 -3.28
CA SER A 418 -5.71 12.85 -2.10
C SER A 418 -5.25 13.66 -0.89
N VAL A 419 -6.20 14.07 -0.07
CA VAL A 419 -5.97 14.77 1.20
C VAL A 419 -6.48 13.90 2.33
N VAL A 420 -5.61 13.59 3.28
CA VAL A 420 -5.91 12.67 4.39
C VAL A 420 -5.77 13.43 5.70
N CYS A 421 -6.81 13.38 6.53
CA CYS A 421 -6.82 13.93 7.88
C CYS A 421 -6.78 12.79 8.88
N PHE A 422 -5.73 12.76 9.70
CA PHE A 422 -5.54 11.79 10.76
C PHE A 422 -5.86 12.41 12.12
N PHE A 423 -6.69 11.71 12.90
CA PHE A 423 -7.11 12.13 14.23
C PHE A 423 -6.46 11.27 15.31
N ASN A 424 -5.68 11.94 16.17
CA ASN A 424 -4.88 11.33 17.21
C ASN A 424 -5.27 11.80 18.61
N GLY A 425 -4.93 10.96 19.59
CA GLY A 425 -5.10 11.29 20.99
C GLY A 425 -4.05 12.24 21.57
N VAL A 426 -4.24 12.58 22.84
CA VAL A 426 -3.28 13.31 23.67
C VAL A 426 -2.01 12.50 23.91
N SER A 427 -0.85 13.09 23.61
CA SER A 427 0.46 12.56 24.01
C SER A 427 1.07 13.34 25.20
N THR A 428 0.58 14.55 25.48
CA THR A 428 1.12 15.44 26.53
C THR A 428 -0.01 16.27 27.16
N PRO A 429 -0.25 16.17 28.48
CA PRO A 429 0.38 15.24 29.42
C PRO A 429 0.14 13.77 29.02
N PRO A 430 1.00 12.81 29.42
CA PRO A 430 0.83 11.42 29.04
C PRO A 430 -0.53 10.87 29.49
N LYS A 431 -1.30 10.35 28.53
CA LYS A 431 -2.56 9.65 28.76
C LYS A 431 -2.41 8.19 28.37
N LEU A 432 -2.95 7.29 29.20
CA LEU A 432 -3.01 5.87 28.89
C LEU A 432 -4.26 5.58 28.04
N TYR A 433 -4.06 4.87 26.96
CA TYR A 433 -5.11 4.28 26.12
C TYR A 433 -5.10 2.78 26.28
N GLY A 434 -6.27 2.17 26.17
CA GLY A 434 -6.46 0.73 26.27
C GLY A 434 -7.94 0.40 26.10
N PRO A 435 -8.31 -0.89 26.19
CA PRO A 435 -9.69 -1.33 26.03
C PRO A 435 -10.67 -0.54 26.91
N ILE A 436 -11.74 -0.02 26.30
CA ILE A 436 -12.84 0.69 26.97
C ILE A 436 -13.49 -0.26 27.98
N LYS A 437 -13.61 0.18 29.23
CA LYS A 437 -14.03 -0.70 30.34
C LYS A 437 -15.45 -1.23 30.16
N GLU A 438 -16.34 -0.42 29.58
CA GLU A 438 -17.72 -0.81 29.26
C GLU A 438 -17.84 -1.86 28.16
N LEU A 439 -16.77 -2.12 27.38
CA LEU A 439 -16.75 -3.14 26.33
C LEU A 439 -16.16 -4.47 26.80
N ILE A 440 -15.66 -4.55 28.04
CA ILE A 440 -14.96 -5.70 28.59
C ILE A 440 -15.89 -6.43 29.56
N SER A 441 -15.89 -7.77 29.52
CA SER A 441 -16.60 -8.63 30.47
C SER A 441 -15.81 -9.92 30.71
N GLU A 442 -16.35 -10.86 31.50
CA GLU A 442 -15.76 -12.20 31.63
C GLU A 442 -15.78 -12.95 30.30
N GLU A 443 -16.83 -12.74 29.49
CA GLU A 443 -16.99 -13.33 28.16
C GLU A 443 -16.22 -12.59 27.06
N ASN A 444 -15.90 -11.30 27.27
CA ASN A 444 -15.06 -10.49 26.38
C ASN A 444 -13.89 -9.87 27.17
N PRO A 445 -12.85 -10.65 27.53
CA PRO A 445 -11.73 -10.18 28.32
C PRO A 445 -10.91 -9.12 27.55
N PRO A 446 -10.11 -8.30 28.25
CA PRO A 446 -9.23 -7.35 27.58
C PRO A 446 -8.21 -8.10 26.72
N LEU A 447 -8.09 -7.68 25.46
CA LEU A 447 -7.12 -8.23 24.51
C LEU A 447 -5.82 -7.43 24.47
N TYR A 448 -5.84 -6.21 25.00
CA TYR A 448 -4.73 -5.26 24.95
C TYR A 448 -4.42 -4.69 26.34
N LYS A 449 -3.14 -4.40 26.58
CA LYS A 449 -2.69 -3.67 27.77
C LYS A 449 -2.88 -2.17 27.59
N ASP A 450 -2.98 -1.44 28.70
CA ASP A 450 -2.97 0.02 28.68
C ASP A 450 -1.55 0.54 28.30
N PHE A 451 -1.48 1.61 27.50
CA PHE A 451 -0.22 2.17 26.99
C PHE A 451 -0.30 3.69 26.82
N PRO A 452 0.83 4.42 26.98
CA PRO A 452 0.88 5.83 26.57
C PRO A 452 1.04 5.94 25.05
N LEU A 453 0.38 6.93 24.44
CA LEU A 453 0.39 7.10 22.98
C LEU A 453 1.82 7.22 22.40
N VAL A 454 2.74 7.88 23.13
CA VAL A 454 4.14 8.01 22.71
C VAL A 454 4.85 6.67 22.55
N ASP A 455 4.54 5.68 23.38
CA ASP A 455 5.13 4.34 23.30
C ASP A 455 4.60 3.60 22.09
N TYR A 456 3.30 3.73 21.80
CA TYR A 456 2.68 3.13 20.62
C TYR A 456 3.29 3.69 19.33
N VAL A 457 3.37 5.02 19.21
CA VAL A 457 3.97 5.68 18.05
C VAL A 457 5.44 5.28 17.88
N THR A 458 6.22 5.31 18.96
CA THR A 458 7.65 4.92 18.93
C THR A 458 7.83 3.48 18.45
N LYS A 459 7.03 2.55 18.98
CA LYS A 459 7.07 1.13 18.59
C LYS A 459 6.58 0.91 17.16
N PHE A 460 5.54 1.59 16.72
CA PHE A 460 5.03 1.50 15.36
C PHE A 460 6.09 1.89 14.30
N PHE A 461 6.89 2.93 14.59
CA PHE A 461 7.95 3.37 13.68
C PHE A 461 9.24 2.56 13.79
N SER A 462 9.47 1.83 14.89
CA SER A 462 10.66 0.99 15.11
C SER A 462 10.43 -0.52 14.87
N LYS A 463 9.20 -0.96 14.60
CA LYS A 463 8.88 -2.38 14.43
C LYS A 463 9.52 -3.00 13.17
N PRO A 464 9.90 -4.29 13.23
CA PRO A 464 10.20 -5.12 12.06
C PRO A 464 9.00 -5.27 11.11
N LEU A 465 9.26 -5.65 9.85
CA LEU A 465 8.28 -5.72 8.76
C LEU A 465 7.16 -6.75 8.96
N ASP A 466 7.42 -7.80 9.74
CA ASP A 466 6.58 -8.98 9.91
C ASP A 466 5.55 -8.88 11.05
N LYS A 467 5.51 -7.76 11.80
CA LYS A 467 4.59 -7.57 12.93
C LYS A 467 3.64 -6.39 12.74
N THR A 468 2.36 -6.57 13.08
CA THR A 468 1.42 -5.45 13.13
C THR A 468 1.74 -4.56 14.33
N GLY A 469 1.33 -3.28 14.28
CA GLY A 469 1.54 -2.37 15.43
C GLY A 469 0.77 -2.86 16.66
N LEU A 470 -0.38 -3.50 16.41
CA LEU A 470 -1.31 -4.09 17.37
C LEU A 470 -0.67 -5.23 18.18
N ASP A 471 0.09 -6.12 17.54
CA ASP A 471 0.68 -7.31 18.20
C ASP A 471 1.62 -6.95 19.36
N LEU A 472 2.21 -5.76 19.35
CA LEU A 472 3.12 -5.29 20.40
C LEU A 472 2.40 -4.92 21.71
N PHE A 473 1.08 -4.73 21.63
CA PHE A 473 0.23 -4.29 22.74
C PHE A 473 -0.81 -5.32 23.15
N ARG A 474 -0.91 -6.45 22.44
CA ARG A 474 -1.75 -7.59 22.81
C ARG A 474 -1.27 -8.22 24.14
N LEU A 475 -2.22 -8.77 24.91
CA LEU A 475 -1.99 -9.44 26.20
C LEU A 475 -1.56 -10.91 26.05
#